data_AF-A0A9D9HBL7-F1
#
_entry.id   AF-A0A9D9HBL7-F1
#
_cell.length_a   1.000
_cell.length_b   1.000
_cell.length_c   1.000
_cell.angle_alpha   90.00
_cell.angle_beta   90.00
_cell.angle_gamma   90.00
#
_symmetry.space_group_name_H-M   'P 1'
#
loop_
_entity.id
_entity.type
_entity.pdbx_description
1 polymer ?
#
loop_
_entity_poly.entity_id
_entity_poly.type
_entity_poly.pdbx_seq_one_letter_code
_entity_poly.pdbx_strand_id
1 'polypeptide(L)'
;MKIARMIIMAAAAAAAIFSCTREELPYPVSGDVPGALAFSVSPEDYPDGVAALRSAGGASVPAADGYDRVEFAVVSEDGTAVGNLKGFYDRPSSTIKIEGLAAGKYRLLVLGVKGDLQKDDAEIHRIAHESDLWLSFPEDMDRPLSAEYFHSSTPFEVRTISTPEGDTQVADVAGSIVQKRMVGRMDVDFVFSSPYIESSVVSREISLEAPRLHTGISGDGAYSGTGIADRIVLDALAGDSFIFMPAAGAGGFGGECEIVTRNYTGGSYRRVYSFSGVEIAPNTVSRLGVDAVNPEDGSGTMFVTEAFYGKGGYGRILQDDEPHTVYTDASQRSFNTASPLQISLAGDSLHVRFYSPKDLERVLVKAVLPGSGGEYVDLAYFDRIPAFADFYETLPLTRGDCLFRTESGRFVEIRETAATELSGITFKVESDDPYWQKLTAIKHGWTIRFSLYGGDPLRDDGGPAGNWIGIRPVHCREAVAFFLNFTYMIDMPEHEQILLENQDRLYGNGGTTDKVTPETVLAQMRQPRSINVGLVYTGNGVLGLGGGNVFGAYQGGWFNHYTSAYACEVMFHELGHVMGYSHNSAFTYGPWAQELMNNFYVKHLKEMPVDSMEYLDSKNNPHIYASQPKSLKTGASFCM
;
A
#
# COMPACT_ATOMS: atom_id res chain seq x y z
N MET A 1 -52.63 6.38 26.66
CA MET A 1 -53.87 6.36 25.86
C MET A 1 -53.57 5.52 24.62
N LYS A 2 -53.85 4.20 24.57
CA LYS A 2 -55.14 3.54 24.22
C LYS A 2 -55.86 4.34 23.12
N ILE A 3 -55.86 3.90 21.86
CA ILE A 3 -56.75 2.90 21.20
C ILE A 3 -56.10 2.58 19.82
N ALA A 4 -56.21 1.45 19.13
CA ALA A 4 -56.39 0.02 19.37
C ALA A 4 -56.19 -0.64 17.98
N ARG A 5 -55.57 -1.83 17.96
CA ARG A 5 -55.41 -2.72 16.80
C ARG A 5 -56.74 -3.35 16.39
N MET A 6 -56.95 -3.57 15.08
CA MET A 6 -57.71 -4.66 14.38
C MET A 6 -58.07 -4.14 12.97
N ILE A 7 -57.90 -4.79 11.81
CA ILE A 7 -57.85 -6.21 11.40
C ILE A 7 -57.11 -6.31 10.04
N ILE A 8 -56.35 -7.39 9.88
CA ILE A 8 -55.88 -7.94 8.60
C ILE A 8 -56.93 -8.95 8.11
N MET A 9 -57.53 -8.76 6.93
CA MET A 9 -57.65 -9.76 5.85
C MET A 9 -58.73 -9.41 4.80
N ALA A 10 -58.28 -9.51 3.54
CA ALA A 10 -58.99 -9.97 2.34
C ALA A 10 -60.03 -9.07 1.64
N ALA A 11 -59.61 -8.49 0.50
CA ALA A 11 -60.18 -8.64 -0.85
C ALA A 11 -59.62 -7.50 -1.72
N ALA A 12 -58.59 -7.70 -2.55
CA ALA A 12 -58.73 -8.31 -3.88
C ALA A 12 -59.95 -7.80 -4.66
N ALA A 13 -59.93 -6.53 -5.09
CA ALA A 13 -60.56 -6.03 -6.33
C ALA A 13 -60.58 -4.50 -6.35
N ALA A 14 -59.59 -3.88 -7.00
CA ALA A 14 -59.72 -2.60 -7.73
C ALA A 14 -58.37 -2.27 -8.40
N ALA A 15 -57.91 -3.17 -9.27
CA ALA A 15 -56.96 -2.85 -10.32
C ALA A 15 -57.74 -2.77 -11.64
N ALA A 16 -57.32 -1.86 -12.54
CA ALA A 16 -57.95 -1.39 -13.79
C ALA A 16 -58.60 0.01 -13.57
N ILE A 17 -58.29 1.09 -14.29
CA ILE A 17 -57.85 1.35 -15.66
C ILE A 17 -57.17 2.75 -15.63
N PHE A 18 -55.92 2.98 -16.03
CA PHE A 18 -55.48 3.27 -17.40
C PHE A 18 -54.00 2.86 -17.53
N SER A 19 -53.76 1.78 -18.26
CA SER A 19 -52.45 1.40 -18.79
C SER A 19 -52.47 1.72 -20.27
N CYS A 20 -51.68 2.72 -20.69
CA CYS A 20 -51.15 2.76 -22.05
C CYS A 20 -49.71 2.28 -21.96
N THR A 21 -49.57 1.00 -22.30
CA THR A 21 -48.38 0.18 -22.51
C THR A 21 -47.10 0.96 -22.82
N ARG A 22 -46.21 0.98 -21.82
CA ARG A 22 -44.76 1.07 -21.99
C ARG A 22 -44.30 -0.36 -22.33
N GLU A 23 -44.04 -0.64 -23.60
CA GLU A 23 -43.32 -1.87 -23.96
C GLU A 23 -41.85 -1.68 -23.54
N GLU A 24 -41.50 -2.24 -22.39
CA GLU A 24 -40.12 -2.63 -22.10
C GLU A 24 -39.71 -3.62 -23.19
N LEU A 25 -38.80 -3.22 -24.08
CA LEU A 25 -38.20 -4.15 -25.02
C LEU A 25 -37.35 -5.16 -24.23
N PRO A 26 -37.61 -6.47 -24.34
CA PRO A 26 -36.71 -7.47 -23.79
C PRO A 26 -35.37 -7.39 -24.54
N TYR A 27 -34.27 -7.51 -23.80
CA TYR A 27 -32.93 -7.73 -24.36
C TYR A 27 -32.98 -8.79 -25.48
N PRO A 28 -32.50 -8.51 -26.71
CA PRO A 28 -32.52 -9.52 -27.74
C PRO A 28 -31.43 -10.56 -27.50
N VAL A 29 -31.81 -11.80 -27.78
CA VAL A 29 -30.95 -12.97 -27.95
C VAL A 29 -29.93 -12.69 -29.05
N SER A 30 -28.67 -13.07 -28.80
CA SER A 30 -27.61 -13.05 -29.82
C SER A 30 -27.99 -13.95 -31.00
N GLY A 31 -28.14 -13.33 -32.17
CA GLY A 31 -28.40 -14.02 -33.43
C GLY A 31 -28.29 -13.05 -34.59
N ASP A 32 -27.70 -13.49 -35.70
CA ASP A 32 -27.77 -12.76 -36.95
C ASP A 32 -29.22 -12.70 -37.41
N VAL A 33 -29.77 -11.50 -37.50
CA VAL A 33 -31.10 -11.28 -38.06
C VAL A 33 -30.96 -11.04 -39.56
N PRO A 34 -31.48 -11.93 -40.42
CA PRO A 34 -31.40 -11.76 -41.87
C PRO A 34 -32.14 -10.48 -42.30
N GLY A 35 -31.45 -9.56 -42.97
CA GLY A 35 -32.02 -8.32 -43.50
C GLY A 35 -31.81 -7.04 -42.66
N ALA A 36 -31.13 -7.13 -41.51
CA ALA A 36 -30.76 -5.97 -40.71
C ALA A 36 -29.49 -5.27 -41.26
N LEU A 37 -29.51 -3.93 -41.32
CA LEU A 37 -28.35 -3.11 -41.64
C LEU A 37 -27.44 -3.01 -40.42
N ALA A 38 -26.14 -3.30 -40.58
CA ALA A 38 -25.16 -3.32 -39.50
C ALA A 38 -24.17 -2.16 -39.63
N PHE A 39 -23.96 -1.42 -38.54
CA PHE A 39 -23.06 -0.28 -38.45
C PHE A 39 -22.07 -0.48 -37.31
N SER A 40 -20.80 -0.70 -37.62
CA SER A 40 -19.75 -0.77 -36.60
C SER A 40 -19.41 0.62 -36.09
N VAL A 41 -19.39 0.78 -34.77
CA VAL A 41 -19.09 2.04 -34.09
C VAL A 41 -17.85 1.91 -33.22
N SER A 42 -17.02 2.95 -33.18
CA SER A 42 -15.85 2.99 -32.31
C SER A 42 -15.57 4.41 -31.82
N PRO A 43 -15.04 4.59 -30.60
CA PRO A 43 -14.59 5.90 -30.16
C PRO A 43 -13.35 6.34 -30.93
N GLU A 44 -13.25 7.64 -31.23
CA GLU A 44 -11.99 8.27 -31.66
C GLU A 44 -11.00 8.26 -30.49
N ASP A 45 -9.70 8.12 -30.76
CA ASP A 45 -8.67 8.40 -29.74
C ASP A 45 -8.52 9.91 -29.52
N TYR A 46 -7.89 10.31 -28.41
CA TYR A 46 -7.48 11.72 -28.29
C TYR A 46 -6.46 12.05 -29.38
N PRO A 47 -6.49 13.27 -29.97
CA PRO A 47 -5.59 13.67 -31.07
C PRO A 47 -4.10 13.48 -30.78
N ASP A 48 -3.70 13.56 -29.51
CA ASP A 48 -2.30 13.46 -29.07
C ASP A 48 -1.88 12.04 -28.63
N GLY A 49 -2.71 11.02 -28.88
CA GLY A 49 -2.41 9.62 -28.52
C GLY A 49 -2.40 9.34 -27.00
N VAL A 50 -2.93 10.26 -26.20
CA VAL A 50 -3.10 10.09 -24.75
C VAL A 50 -4.20 9.04 -24.49
N ALA A 51 -3.91 8.06 -23.64
CA ALA A 51 -4.85 6.99 -23.33
C ALA A 51 -6.12 7.53 -22.63
N ALA A 52 -7.28 6.91 -22.94
CA ALA A 52 -8.54 7.16 -22.23
C ALA A 52 -8.39 6.89 -20.72
N LEU A 53 -9.25 7.52 -19.91
CA LEU A 53 -9.19 7.45 -18.45
C LEU A 53 -9.18 5.98 -18.00
N ARG A 54 -8.17 5.57 -17.23
CA ARG A 54 -8.23 4.33 -16.45
C ARG A 54 -8.90 4.68 -15.14
N SER A 55 -10.00 4.00 -14.82
CA SER A 55 -10.77 4.20 -13.60
C SER A 55 -9.87 4.37 -12.38
N ALA A 56 -10.15 5.37 -11.54
CA ALA A 56 -9.57 5.46 -10.21
C ALA A 56 -9.98 4.19 -9.41
N GLY A 57 -8.99 3.34 -9.14
CA GLY A 57 -9.17 2.01 -8.56
C GLY A 57 -8.42 0.96 -9.36
N GLY A 58 -7.21 0.64 -8.92
CA GLY A 58 -6.34 -0.36 -9.53
C GLY A 58 -7.02 -1.72 -9.68
N ALA A 59 -7.53 -1.99 -10.87
CA ALA A 59 -7.76 -3.31 -11.44
C ALA A 59 -7.71 -3.15 -12.95
N SER A 60 -6.81 -3.87 -13.61
CA SER A 60 -6.82 -4.00 -15.07
C SER A 60 -8.08 -4.76 -15.49
N VAL A 61 -9.18 -4.05 -15.70
CA VAL A 61 -10.30 -4.57 -16.48
C VAL A 61 -9.81 -4.56 -17.94
N PRO A 62 -9.81 -5.69 -18.65
CA PRO A 62 -9.50 -5.71 -20.07
C PRO A 62 -10.43 -4.71 -20.78
N ALA A 63 -9.88 -3.88 -21.67
CA ALA A 63 -10.66 -2.97 -22.50
C ALA A 63 -11.77 -3.75 -23.21
N ALA A 64 -13.00 -3.64 -22.71
CA ALA A 64 -14.17 -3.98 -23.50
C ALA A 64 -14.32 -2.82 -24.49
N ASP A 65 -13.90 -3.03 -25.74
CA ASP A 65 -13.82 -2.02 -26.82
C ASP A 65 -15.18 -1.45 -27.30
N GLY A 66 -16.23 -1.54 -26.47
CA GLY A 66 -17.57 -1.04 -26.76
C GLY A 66 -18.09 -0.07 -25.70
N TYR A 67 -19.17 0.65 -26.02
CA TYR A 67 -19.87 1.54 -25.11
C TYR A 67 -20.67 0.78 -24.05
N ASP A 68 -20.88 1.41 -22.89
CA ASP A 68 -21.76 0.93 -21.83
C ASP A 68 -23.25 1.13 -22.18
N ARG A 69 -23.55 2.21 -22.89
CA ARG A 69 -24.87 2.50 -23.46
C ARG A 69 -24.71 3.15 -24.82
N VAL A 70 -25.62 2.81 -25.74
CA VAL A 70 -25.73 3.47 -27.05
C VAL A 70 -27.19 3.84 -27.28
N GLU A 71 -27.41 5.08 -27.65
CA GLU A 71 -28.69 5.58 -28.17
C GLU A 71 -28.47 6.02 -29.62
N PHE A 72 -29.43 5.74 -30.49
CA PHE A 72 -29.31 6.12 -31.90
C PHE A 72 -30.65 6.49 -32.51
N ALA A 73 -30.60 7.35 -33.52
CA ALA A 73 -31.75 7.76 -34.31
C ALA A 73 -31.36 7.82 -35.79
N VAL A 74 -32.30 7.49 -36.67
CA VAL A 74 -32.14 7.69 -38.11
C VAL A 74 -33.00 8.87 -38.53
N VAL A 75 -32.39 9.83 -39.22
CA VAL A 75 -33.10 11.00 -39.76
C VAL A 75 -33.05 10.99 -41.29
N SER A 76 -34.09 11.48 -41.94
CA SER A 76 -34.11 11.71 -43.38
C SER A 76 -33.18 12.85 -43.79
N GLU A 77 -33.02 13.06 -45.09
CA GLU A 77 -32.18 14.14 -45.65
C GLU A 77 -32.59 15.54 -45.14
N ASP A 78 -33.88 15.74 -44.82
CA ASP A 78 -34.42 16.98 -44.23
C ASP A 78 -34.23 17.11 -42.71
N GLY A 79 -33.64 16.10 -42.04
CA GLY A 79 -33.39 16.09 -40.60
C GLY A 79 -34.52 15.53 -39.74
N THR A 80 -35.65 15.10 -40.33
CA THR A 80 -36.79 14.53 -39.58
C THR A 80 -36.51 13.08 -39.15
N ALA A 81 -36.81 12.73 -37.91
CA ALA A 81 -36.63 11.37 -37.39
C ALA A 81 -37.56 10.37 -38.09
N VAL A 82 -36.97 9.26 -38.56
CA VAL A 82 -37.69 8.17 -39.22
C VAL A 82 -38.34 7.29 -38.15
N GLY A 83 -39.67 7.21 -38.18
CA GLY A 83 -40.45 6.37 -37.25
C GLY A 83 -40.50 4.89 -37.63
N ASN A 84 -41.00 4.05 -36.72
CA ASN A 84 -41.25 2.62 -36.90
C ASN A 84 -40.03 1.75 -37.25
N LEU A 85 -38.83 2.21 -36.86
CA LEU A 85 -37.60 1.42 -36.98
C LEU A 85 -37.46 0.45 -35.81
N LYS A 86 -36.85 -0.70 -36.07
CA LYS A 86 -36.38 -1.61 -35.03
C LYS A 86 -34.88 -1.65 -35.07
N GLY A 87 -34.23 -1.52 -33.92
CA GLY A 87 -32.79 -1.69 -33.85
C GLY A 87 -32.28 -1.89 -32.44
N PHE A 88 -31.03 -2.32 -32.34
CA PHE A 88 -30.34 -2.53 -31.08
C PHE A 88 -28.83 -2.38 -31.25
N TYR A 89 -28.13 -2.24 -30.13
CA TYR A 89 -26.68 -2.22 -30.06
C TYR A 89 -26.14 -3.55 -29.50
N ASP A 90 -25.27 -4.19 -30.25
CA ASP A 90 -24.54 -5.40 -29.87
C ASP A 90 -23.17 -5.01 -29.30
N ARG A 91 -23.05 -5.05 -27.97
CA ARG A 91 -21.85 -4.59 -27.26
C ARG A 91 -20.60 -5.44 -27.57
N PRO A 92 -20.64 -6.78 -27.57
CA PRO A 92 -19.50 -7.61 -27.95
C PRO A 92 -18.87 -7.30 -29.32
N SER A 93 -19.68 -6.88 -30.29
CA SER A 93 -19.21 -6.56 -31.64
C SER A 93 -19.16 -5.06 -31.94
N SER A 94 -19.44 -4.21 -30.95
CA SER A 94 -19.60 -2.76 -31.10
C SER A 94 -20.39 -2.36 -32.35
N THR A 95 -21.54 -3.00 -32.57
CA THR A 95 -22.33 -2.86 -33.81
C THR A 95 -23.78 -2.47 -33.52
N ILE A 96 -24.30 -1.48 -34.25
CA ILE A 96 -25.72 -1.12 -34.26
C ILE A 96 -26.40 -1.89 -35.40
N LYS A 97 -27.51 -2.56 -35.13
CA LYS A 97 -28.32 -3.25 -36.14
C LYS A 97 -29.68 -2.55 -36.29
N ILE A 98 -30.09 -2.22 -37.51
CA ILE A 98 -31.32 -1.47 -37.82
C ILE A 98 -32.13 -2.16 -38.93
N GLU A 99 -33.45 -2.25 -38.74
CA GLU A 99 -34.42 -2.79 -39.69
C GLU A 99 -35.55 -1.80 -39.97
N GLY A 100 -36.21 -1.97 -41.11
CA GLY A 100 -37.41 -1.22 -41.48
C GLY A 100 -37.15 0.08 -42.24
N LEU A 101 -35.92 0.30 -42.71
CA LEU A 101 -35.59 1.41 -43.59
C LEU A 101 -36.09 1.13 -45.02
N ALA A 102 -36.41 2.17 -45.78
CA ALA A 102 -36.69 2.07 -47.20
C ALA A 102 -35.44 2.51 -48.00
N ALA A 103 -35.42 2.26 -49.30
CA ALA A 103 -34.37 2.81 -50.14
C ALA A 103 -34.41 4.35 -50.11
N GLY A 104 -33.28 4.99 -49.83
CA GLY A 104 -33.21 6.43 -49.59
C GLY A 104 -31.91 6.88 -48.95
N LYS A 105 -31.76 8.20 -48.79
CA LYS A 105 -30.62 8.84 -48.10
C LYS A 105 -31.02 9.23 -46.69
N TYR A 106 -30.13 8.93 -45.75
CA TYR A 106 -30.35 9.12 -44.32
C TYR A 106 -29.08 9.59 -43.62
N ARG A 107 -29.23 10.02 -42.36
CA ARG A 107 -28.14 10.14 -41.41
C ARG A 107 -28.42 9.28 -40.19
N LEU A 108 -27.39 8.57 -39.73
CA LEU A 108 -27.40 7.85 -38.47
C LEU A 108 -26.77 8.74 -37.41
N LEU A 109 -27.58 9.15 -36.44
CA LEU A 109 -27.15 9.86 -35.23
C LEU A 109 -26.86 8.80 -34.17
N VAL A 110 -25.67 8.85 -33.56
CA VAL A 110 -25.27 7.92 -32.48
C VAL A 110 -24.77 8.71 -31.30
N LEU A 111 -25.27 8.36 -30.11
CA LEU A 111 -24.78 8.80 -28.81
C LEU A 111 -24.23 7.58 -28.07
N GLY A 112 -22.91 7.53 -27.88
CA GLY A 112 -22.24 6.51 -27.09
C GLY A 112 -21.90 7.02 -25.69
N VAL A 113 -22.09 6.18 -24.67
CA VAL A 113 -21.71 6.48 -23.28
C VAL A 113 -20.78 5.40 -22.76
N LYS A 114 -19.66 5.79 -22.15
CA LYS A 114 -18.81 4.91 -21.33
C LYS A 114 -18.88 5.38 -19.88
N GLY A 115 -19.28 4.50 -18.97
CA GLY A 115 -19.61 4.83 -17.59
C GLY A 115 -21.12 4.95 -17.33
N ASP A 116 -21.45 5.52 -16.17
CA ASP A 116 -22.81 5.59 -15.66
C ASP A 116 -23.34 7.02 -15.69
N LEU A 117 -24.18 7.31 -16.70
CA LEU A 117 -24.78 8.63 -16.90
C LEU A 117 -25.70 9.09 -15.76
N GLN A 118 -26.20 8.17 -14.90
CA GLN A 118 -27.02 8.55 -13.75
C GLN A 118 -26.21 9.32 -12.70
N LYS A 119 -24.90 9.08 -12.60
CA LYS A 119 -24.02 9.82 -11.68
C LYS A 119 -23.81 11.27 -12.10
N ASP A 120 -24.01 11.53 -13.39
CA ASP A 120 -23.90 12.85 -14.00
C ASP A 120 -25.26 13.57 -14.08
N ASP A 121 -26.33 12.93 -13.57
CA ASP A 121 -27.72 13.39 -13.69
C ASP A 121 -28.09 13.73 -15.14
N ALA A 122 -27.52 13.00 -16.10
CA ALA A 122 -27.72 13.27 -17.52
C ALA A 122 -29.03 12.65 -18.01
N GLU A 123 -29.80 13.42 -18.79
CA GLU A 123 -31.07 13.00 -19.37
C GLU A 123 -30.98 12.87 -20.89
N ILE A 124 -31.48 11.76 -21.42
CA ILE A 124 -31.57 11.52 -22.86
C ILE A 124 -33.00 11.75 -23.31
N HIS A 125 -33.16 12.65 -24.27
CA HIS A 125 -34.43 13.09 -24.83
C HIS A 125 -34.72 12.40 -26.15
N ARG A 126 -35.99 12.39 -26.54
CA ARG A 126 -36.40 11.85 -27.83
C ARG A 126 -36.18 12.90 -28.93
N ILE A 127 -35.53 12.48 -30.02
CA ILE A 127 -35.35 13.29 -31.22
C ILE A 127 -36.57 13.12 -32.16
N ALA A 128 -37.19 14.23 -32.55
CA ALA A 128 -38.15 14.31 -33.66
C ALA A 128 -37.51 14.96 -34.90
N HIS A 129 -36.57 15.87 -34.69
CA HIS A 129 -35.72 16.50 -35.70
C HIS A 129 -34.28 16.56 -35.18
N GLU A 130 -33.28 16.46 -36.05
CA GLU A 130 -31.87 16.39 -35.63
C GLU A 130 -31.36 17.59 -34.82
N SER A 131 -32.00 18.76 -34.94
CA SER A 131 -31.69 19.94 -34.14
C SER A 131 -32.28 19.89 -32.73
N ASP A 132 -33.10 18.89 -32.41
CA ASP A 132 -33.70 18.73 -31.09
C ASP A 132 -32.61 18.42 -30.06
N LEU A 133 -32.80 18.94 -28.84
CA LEU A 133 -32.02 18.57 -27.67
C LEU A 133 -32.07 17.05 -27.49
N TRP A 134 -30.92 16.39 -27.48
CA TRP A 134 -30.79 14.95 -27.34
C TRP A 134 -30.25 14.55 -25.97
N LEU A 135 -29.24 15.26 -25.47
CA LEU A 135 -28.62 15.01 -24.17
C LEU A 135 -28.62 16.31 -23.37
N SER A 136 -29.04 16.25 -22.10
CA SER A 136 -28.94 17.38 -21.18
C SER A 136 -28.31 17.00 -19.85
N PHE A 137 -27.70 17.97 -19.20
CA PHE A 137 -27.10 17.91 -17.87
C PHE A 137 -27.74 18.98 -16.96
N PRO A 138 -27.61 18.86 -15.62
CA PRO A 138 -28.09 19.87 -14.68
C PRO A 138 -27.53 21.27 -14.94
N GLU A 139 -28.20 22.33 -14.49
CA GLU A 139 -27.72 23.71 -14.67
C GLU A 139 -26.57 24.08 -13.72
N ASP A 140 -26.48 23.42 -12.56
CA ASP A 140 -25.50 23.70 -11.51
C ASP A 140 -24.13 23.07 -11.76
N MET A 141 -24.04 21.95 -12.51
CA MET A 141 -22.82 21.21 -12.92
C MET A 141 -21.61 21.45 -12.00
N ASP A 142 -21.80 21.15 -10.72
CA ASP A 142 -20.91 21.54 -9.63
C ASP A 142 -19.73 20.56 -9.41
N ARG A 143 -19.62 19.55 -10.26
CA ARG A 143 -18.64 18.46 -10.18
C ARG A 143 -18.23 17.95 -11.56
N PRO A 144 -17.07 17.28 -11.66
CA PRO A 144 -16.67 16.57 -12.87
C PRO A 144 -17.66 15.46 -13.26
N LEU A 145 -17.70 15.16 -14.55
CA LEU A 145 -18.44 14.03 -15.09
C LEU A 145 -17.75 12.71 -14.73
N SER A 146 -18.57 11.71 -14.42
CA SER A 146 -18.18 10.33 -14.13
C SER A 146 -18.20 9.43 -15.37
N ALA A 147 -18.82 9.89 -16.47
CA ALA A 147 -18.90 9.18 -17.74
C ALA A 147 -18.30 9.99 -18.91
N GLU A 148 -17.91 9.28 -19.97
CA GLU A 148 -17.54 9.85 -21.25
C GLU A 148 -18.71 9.75 -22.24
N TYR A 149 -18.96 10.83 -22.98
CA TYR A 149 -20.04 10.95 -23.96
C TYR A 149 -19.45 11.14 -25.36
N PHE A 150 -19.99 10.41 -26.33
CA PHE A 150 -19.50 10.35 -27.69
C PHE A 150 -20.63 10.56 -28.69
N HIS A 151 -20.32 11.17 -29.83
CA HIS A 151 -21.30 11.43 -30.87
C HIS A 151 -20.76 11.19 -32.27
N SER A 152 -21.67 10.78 -33.15
CA SER A 152 -21.49 10.87 -34.58
C SER A 152 -22.80 11.20 -35.28
N SER A 153 -22.70 11.92 -36.39
CA SER A 153 -23.77 12.11 -37.36
C SER A 153 -23.24 11.67 -38.73
N THR A 154 -23.62 10.48 -39.16
CA THR A 154 -23.01 9.81 -40.32
C THR A 154 -24.02 9.66 -41.46
N PRO A 155 -23.79 10.27 -42.64
CA PRO A 155 -24.64 10.06 -43.80
C PRO A 155 -24.48 8.64 -44.37
N PHE A 156 -25.58 8.04 -44.80
CA PHE A 156 -25.59 6.75 -45.49
C PHE A 156 -26.75 6.64 -46.48
N GLU A 157 -26.63 5.73 -47.45
CA GLU A 157 -27.67 5.46 -48.44
C GLU A 157 -28.12 4.00 -48.36
N VAL A 158 -29.43 3.76 -48.30
CA VAL A 158 -30.00 2.42 -48.38
C VAL A 158 -30.38 2.13 -49.83
N ARG A 159 -29.88 1.02 -50.37
CA ARG A 159 -30.21 0.52 -51.71
C ARG A 159 -30.79 -0.89 -51.63
N THR A 160 -31.68 -1.20 -52.57
CA THR A 160 -32.18 -2.56 -52.75
C THR A 160 -31.31 -3.28 -53.79
N ILE A 161 -30.76 -4.42 -53.41
CA ILE A 161 -30.05 -5.33 -54.31
C ILE A 161 -30.86 -6.61 -54.50
N SER A 162 -31.08 -7.02 -55.75
CA SER A 162 -31.74 -8.29 -56.04
C SER A 162 -30.73 -9.42 -55.99
N THR A 163 -30.93 -10.37 -55.08
CA THR A 163 -30.11 -11.59 -54.94
C THR A 163 -30.90 -12.82 -55.41
N PRO A 164 -30.24 -13.96 -55.68
CA PRO A 164 -30.93 -15.22 -56.00
C PRO A 164 -31.93 -15.70 -54.92
N GLU A 165 -31.82 -15.18 -53.71
CA GLU A 165 -32.67 -15.49 -52.55
C GLU A 165 -33.77 -14.43 -52.30
N GLY A 166 -33.78 -13.34 -53.07
CA GLY A 166 -34.74 -12.23 -52.97
C GLY A 166 -34.10 -10.84 -52.95
N ASP A 167 -34.92 -9.80 -52.91
CA ASP A 167 -34.47 -8.42 -52.73
C ASP A 167 -33.95 -8.21 -51.30
N THR A 168 -32.71 -7.75 -51.16
CA THR A 168 -32.07 -7.45 -49.88
C THR A 168 -31.70 -5.97 -49.81
N GLN A 169 -31.85 -5.35 -48.65
CA GLN A 169 -31.40 -3.97 -48.44
C GLN A 169 -29.94 -3.95 -47.99
N VAL A 170 -29.17 -3.04 -48.56
CA VAL A 170 -27.77 -2.78 -48.17
C VAL A 170 -27.59 -1.29 -47.90
N ALA A 171 -26.81 -0.96 -46.87
CA ALA A 171 -26.40 0.40 -46.56
C ALA A 171 -25.01 0.65 -47.16
N ASP A 172 -24.89 1.71 -47.94
CA ASP A 172 -23.63 2.25 -48.41
C ASP A 172 -23.11 3.24 -47.35
N VAL A 173 -22.17 2.77 -46.52
CA VAL A 173 -21.53 3.53 -45.43
C VAL A 173 -20.04 3.58 -45.71
N ALA A 174 -19.45 4.78 -45.64
CA ALA A 174 -18.02 4.97 -45.82
C ALA A 174 -17.24 4.48 -44.57
N GLY A 175 -17.02 3.17 -44.47
CA GLY A 175 -16.19 2.56 -43.41
C GLY A 175 -16.88 2.45 -42.04
N SER A 176 -16.07 2.31 -40.99
CA SER A 176 -16.54 2.26 -39.60
C SER A 176 -16.92 3.66 -39.09
N ILE A 177 -17.99 3.75 -38.29
CA ILE A 177 -18.45 5.01 -37.71
C ILE A 177 -17.58 5.35 -36.50
N VAL A 178 -16.69 6.33 -36.67
CA VAL A 178 -15.85 6.85 -35.60
C VAL A 178 -16.60 7.97 -34.87
N GLN A 179 -16.81 7.80 -33.56
CA GLN A 179 -17.51 8.77 -32.73
C GLN A 179 -16.54 9.65 -31.97
N LYS A 180 -16.78 10.96 -32.00
CA LYS A 180 -15.96 11.96 -31.30
C LYS A 180 -16.45 12.14 -29.88
N ARG A 181 -15.54 12.37 -28.92
CA ARG A 181 -15.94 12.79 -27.57
C ARG A 181 -16.60 14.14 -27.61
N MET A 182 -17.71 14.25 -26.90
CA MET A 182 -18.44 15.50 -26.71
C MET A 182 -17.94 16.28 -25.49
N VAL A 183 -17.15 15.64 -24.65
CA VAL A 183 -16.58 16.19 -23.42
C VAL A 183 -15.12 16.58 -23.62
N GLY A 184 -14.63 17.47 -22.76
CA GLY A 184 -13.19 17.77 -22.64
C GLY A 184 -12.63 17.19 -21.35
N ARG A 185 -11.33 16.89 -21.36
CA ARG A 185 -10.59 16.37 -20.21
C ARG A 185 -9.58 17.39 -19.74
N MET A 186 -9.46 17.55 -18.42
CA MET A 186 -8.45 18.37 -17.77
C MET A 186 -7.53 17.47 -16.97
N ASP A 187 -6.25 17.45 -17.32
CA ASP A 187 -5.19 16.80 -16.55
C ASP A 187 -4.44 17.85 -15.73
N VAL A 188 -4.01 17.47 -14.54
CA VAL A 188 -3.31 18.36 -13.62
C VAL A 188 -1.98 17.71 -13.23
N ASP A 189 -0.90 18.41 -13.55
CA ASP A 189 0.46 17.97 -13.29
C ASP A 189 1.06 18.83 -12.19
N PHE A 190 1.63 18.19 -11.16
CA PHE A 190 2.33 18.86 -10.08
C PHE A 190 3.82 18.58 -10.16
N VAL A 191 4.63 19.64 -10.18
CA VAL A 191 6.09 19.53 -10.15
C VAL A 191 6.57 19.93 -8.76
N PHE A 192 7.18 18.97 -8.05
CA PHE A 192 7.81 19.19 -6.75
C PHE A 192 9.33 19.17 -6.91
N SER A 193 10.04 19.98 -6.11
CA SER A 193 11.51 20.01 -6.09
C SER A 193 12.13 18.72 -5.52
N SER A 194 11.34 17.95 -4.75
CA SER A 194 11.80 16.75 -4.05
C SER A 194 10.66 15.75 -3.85
N PRO A 195 10.91 14.44 -3.99
CA PRO A 195 9.90 13.41 -3.72
C PRO A 195 9.49 13.36 -2.24
N TYR A 196 10.33 13.85 -1.31
CA TYR A 196 9.98 13.95 0.10
C TYR A 196 8.85 14.95 0.32
N ILE A 197 8.90 16.10 -0.37
CA ILE A 197 7.84 17.13 -0.33
C ILE A 197 6.57 16.60 -1.00
N GLU A 198 6.70 15.95 -2.15
CA GLU A 198 5.55 15.35 -2.85
C GLU A 198 4.81 14.36 -1.93
N SER A 199 5.56 13.52 -1.21
CA SER A 199 5.00 12.52 -0.30
C SER A 199 4.45 13.11 1.01
N SER A 200 4.82 14.34 1.35
CA SER A 200 4.35 15.04 2.55
C SER A 200 3.08 15.86 2.32
N VAL A 201 2.56 15.87 1.09
CA VAL A 201 1.28 16.47 0.77
C VAL A 201 0.16 15.79 1.54
N VAL A 202 -0.65 16.60 2.22
CA VAL A 202 -1.85 16.16 2.95
C VAL A 202 -3.14 16.48 2.21
N SER A 203 -3.14 17.53 1.38
CA SER A 203 -4.26 17.86 0.49
C SER A 203 -3.76 18.56 -0.78
N ARG A 204 -4.46 18.30 -1.88
CA ARG A 204 -4.37 19.05 -3.15
C ARG A 204 -5.79 19.34 -3.59
N GLU A 205 -6.19 20.59 -3.54
CA GLU A 205 -7.52 21.01 -3.97
C GLU A 205 -7.38 21.99 -5.12
N ILE A 206 -8.22 21.84 -6.14
CA ILE A 206 -8.31 22.79 -7.25
C ILE A 206 -9.72 23.35 -7.25
N SER A 207 -9.83 24.66 -7.14
CA SER A 207 -11.09 25.36 -7.30
C SER A 207 -11.14 26.04 -8.66
N LEU A 208 -12.10 25.65 -9.49
CA LEU A 208 -12.50 26.40 -10.68
C LEU A 208 -13.52 27.46 -10.27
N GLU A 209 -13.25 28.73 -10.59
CA GLU A 209 -14.12 29.85 -10.23
C GLU A 209 -15.12 30.14 -11.35
N ALA A 210 -16.41 30.20 -10.99
CA ALA A 210 -17.51 30.51 -11.89
C ALA A 210 -17.47 29.78 -13.25
N PRO A 211 -17.21 28.45 -13.31
CA PRO A 211 -17.08 27.75 -14.59
C PRO A 211 -18.41 27.79 -15.35
N ARG A 212 -18.31 28.13 -16.63
CA ARG A 212 -19.43 28.20 -17.57
C ARG A 212 -19.32 27.07 -18.56
N LEU A 213 -20.21 26.10 -18.46
CA LEU A 213 -20.13 24.83 -19.18
C LEU A 213 -21.44 24.60 -19.96
N HIS A 214 -21.35 23.97 -21.13
CA HIS A 214 -22.55 23.63 -21.90
C HIS A 214 -23.37 22.53 -21.21
N THR A 215 -24.69 22.69 -21.18
CA THR A 215 -25.60 21.74 -20.49
C THR A 215 -26.46 20.94 -21.44
N GLY A 216 -26.41 21.20 -22.74
CA GLY A 216 -27.25 20.54 -23.73
C GLY A 216 -26.50 20.22 -25.00
N ILE A 217 -26.91 19.15 -25.66
CA ILE A 217 -26.41 18.78 -26.98
C ILE A 217 -27.55 18.29 -27.85
N SER A 218 -27.64 18.79 -29.09
CA SER A 218 -28.63 18.36 -30.07
C SER A 218 -28.23 17.10 -30.83
N GLY A 219 -29.18 16.49 -31.52
CA GLY A 219 -28.96 15.31 -32.37
C GLY A 219 -27.87 15.47 -33.43
N ASP A 220 -27.73 16.67 -34.01
CA ASP A 220 -26.68 17.03 -34.96
C ASP A 220 -25.32 17.31 -34.30
N GLY A 221 -25.24 17.30 -32.97
CA GLY A 221 -24.02 17.49 -32.17
C GLY A 221 -23.76 18.94 -31.75
N ALA A 222 -24.68 19.88 -31.99
CA ALA A 222 -24.49 21.26 -31.58
C ALA A 222 -24.69 21.44 -30.07
N TYR A 223 -23.76 22.16 -29.43
CA TYR A 223 -23.85 22.50 -28.01
C TYR A 223 -24.87 23.61 -27.77
N SER A 224 -25.62 23.47 -26.68
CA SER A 224 -26.62 24.44 -26.23
C SER A 224 -26.66 24.52 -24.70
N GLY A 225 -27.41 25.48 -24.17
CA GLY A 225 -27.48 25.72 -22.73
C GLY A 225 -26.17 26.24 -22.13
N THR A 226 -26.25 26.77 -20.92
CA THR A 226 -25.08 27.18 -20.14
C THR A 226 -25.41 26.99 -18.67
N GLY A 227 -24.68 26.07 -18.04
CA GLY A 227 -24.64 25.92 -16.60
C GLY A 227 -23.59 26.85 -16.01
N ILE A 228 -23.86 27.34 -14.81
CA ILE A 228 -22.94 28.20 -14.06
C ILE A 228 -22.93 27.70 -12.62
N ALA A 229 -21.81 27.13 -12.20
CA ALA A 229 -21.52 26.87 -10.80
C ALA A 229 -20.84 28.11 -10.20
N ASP A 230 -21.05 28.41 -8.92
CA ASP A 230 -20.22 29.44 -8.24
C ASP A 230 -18.76 28.99 -8.18
N ARG A 231 -18.53 27.71 -7.87
CA ARG A 231 -17.21 27.08 -7.76
C ARG A 231 -17.32 25.56 -7.90
N ILE A 232 -16.37 24.96 -8.62
CA ILE A 232 -16.17 23.49 -8.62
C ILE A 232 -14.88 23.20 -7.85
N VAL A 233 -14.92 22.29 -6.88
CA VAL A 233 -13.74 21.86 -6.10
C VAL A 233 -13.36 20.44 -6.50
N LEU A 234 -12.10 20.25 -6.85
CA LEU A 234 -11.53 18.99 -7.31
C LEU A 234 -10.53 18.50 -6.27
N ASP A 235 -10.69 17.24 -5.84
CA ASP A 235 -9.70 16.55 -5.03
C ASP A 235 -8.59 16.00 -5.94
N ALA A 236 -7.52 16.78 -6.06
CA ALA A 236 -6.35 16.45 -6.88
C ALA A 236 -5.36 15.51 -6.16
N LEU A 237 -5.70 15.03 -4.96
CA LEU A 237 -4.97 13.97 -4.28
C LEU A 237 -5.55 12.59 -4.63
N ALA A 238 -6.87 12.50 -4.81
CA ALA A 238 -7.57 11.28 -5.21
C ALA A 238 -7.47 10.96 -6.72
N GLY A 239 -7.24 11.97 -7.56
CA GLY A 239 -7.06 11.80 -9.01
C GLY A 239 -6.49 13.06 -9.65
N ASP A 240 -5.86 12.91 -10.81
CA ASP A 240 -5.17 13.98 -11.56
C ASP A 240 -5.85 14.33 -12.88
N SER A 241 -7.02 13.74 -13.14
CA SER A 241 -7.73 13.87 -14.42
C SER A 241 -9.23 13.97 -14.22
N PHE A 242 -9.83 14.97 -14.85
CA PHE A 242 -11.22 15.37 -14.66
C PHE A 242 -11.91 15.62 -15.99
N ILE A 243 -13.16 15.14 -16.14
CA ILE A 243 -13.94 15.28 -17.37
C ILE A 243 -15.02 16.33 -17.15
N PHE A 244 -15.22 17.21 -18.13
CA PHE A 244 -16.27 18.21 -18.10
C PHE A 244 -16.95 18.35 -19.47
N MET A 245 -18.16 18.89 -19.45
CA MET A 245 -18.74 19.47 -20.66
C MET A 245 -17.84 20.60 -21.20
N PRO A 246 -17.86 20.90 -22.51
CA PRO A 246 -17.06 21.99 -23.03
C PRO A 246 -17.47 23.35 -22.48
N ALA A 247 -16.50 24.29 -22.43
CA ALA A 247 -16.72 25.64 -21.95
C ALA A 247 -17.70 26.40 -22.87
N ALA A 248 -18.68 27.10 -22.29
CA ALA A 248 -19.74 27.81 -23.00
C ALA A 248 -19.41 29.29 -23.33
N GLY A 249 -18.14 29.69 -23.24
CA GLY A 249 -17.69 31.06 -23.48
C GLY A 249 -16.20 31.18 -23.79
N ALA A 250 -15.78 32.36 -24.25
CA ALA A 250 -14.37 32.64 -24.54
C ALA A 250 -13.58 32.97 -23.27
N GLY A 251 -12.32 32.53 -23.20
CA GLY A 251 -11.37 32.90 -22.13
C GLY A 251 -10.97 31.79 -21.16
N GLY A 252 -11.52 30.57 -21.31
CA GLY A 252 -11.19 29.42 -20.45
C GLY A 252 -11.59 29.61 -18.99
N PHE A 253 -11.24 28.62 -18.15
CA PHE A 253 -11.45 28.67 -16.71
C PHE A 253 -10.23 29.25 -16.00
N GLY A 254 -10.50 29.93 -14.89
CA GLY A 254 -9.50 30.31 -13.91
C GLY A 254 -9.89 29.83 -12.54
N GLY A 255 -8.96 29.99 -11.61
CA GLY A 255 -9.19 29.66 -10.22
C GLY A 255 -7.88 29.45 -9.49
N GLU A 256 -7.93 28.61 -8.46
CA GLU A 256 -6.84 28.43 -7.53
C GLU A 256 -6.55 26.95 -7.30
N CYS A 257 -5.28 26.61 -7.13
CA CYS A 257 -4.85 25.35 -6.59
C CYS A 257 -4.26 25.56 -5.19
N GLU A 258 -4.84 24.90 -4.19
CA GLU A 258 -4.32 24.82 -2.84
C GLU A 258 -3.53 23.52 -2.65
N ILE A 259 -2.31 23.64 -2.17
CA ILE A 259 -1.49 22.51 -1.74
C ILE A 259 -1.14 22.71 -0.27
N VAL A 260 -1.48 21.72 0.55
CA VAL A 260 -1.04 21.66 1.94
C VAL A 260 -0.03 20.53 2.09
N THR A 261 1.14 20.85 2.63
CA THR A 261 2.20 19.90 3.00
C THR A 261 2.41 19.94 4.49
N ARG A 262 2.79 18.81 5.08
CA ARG A 262 3.31 18.78 6.45
C ARG A 262 4.84 18.69 6.44
N ASN A 263 5.46 19.07 7.55
CA ASN A 263 6.88 18.87 7.78
C ASN A 263 7.12 17.89 8.94
N TYR A 264 8.35 17.39 9.04
CA TYR A 264 8.72 16.39 10.05
C TYR A 264 8.75 16.94 11.48
N THR A 265 8.68 18.26 11.66
CA THR A 265 8.62 18.90 12.99
C THR A 265 7.19 19.14 13.49
N GLY A 266 6.20 18.61 12.77
CA GLY A 266 4.77 18.71 13.12
C GLY A 266 4.08 19.98 12.64
N GLY A 267 4.76 20.82 11.85
CA GLY A 267 4.16 21.99 11.18
C GLY A 267 3.55 21.64 9.82
N SER A 268 2.87 22.62 9.23
CA SER A 268 2.31 22.52 7.89
C SER A 268 2.50 23.82 7.10
N TYR A 269 2.64 23.70 5.78
CA TYR A 269 2.69 24.81 4.85
C TYR A 269 1.49 24.74 3.91
N ARG A 270 0.77 25.86 3.81
CA ARG A 270 -0.32 26.05 2.85
C ARG A 270 0.14 27.00 1.76
N ARG A 271 0.02 26.58 0.50
CA ARG A 271 0.33 27.39 -0.69
C ARG A 271 -0.88 27.42 -1.62
N VAL A 272 -1.12 28.57 -2.22
CA VAL A 272 -2.22 28.81 -3.15
C VAL A 272 -1.63 29.36 -4.44
N TYR A 273 -1.99 28.76 -5.57
CA TYR A 273 -1.52 29.10 -6.91
C TYR A 273 -2.71 29.46 -7.78
N SER A 274 -2.76 30.71 -8.25
CA SER A 274 -3.81 31.13 -9.18
C SER A 274 -3.46 30.73 -10.62
N PHE A 275 -4.45 30.25 -11.37
CA PHE A 275 -4.33 29.97 -12.79
C PHE A 275 -5.50 30.58 -13.56
N SER A 276 -5.32 30.73 -14.88
CA SER A 276 -6.34 31.26 -15.78
C SER A 276 -6.14 30.73 -17.19
N GLY A 277 -7.20 30.74 -18.00
CA GLY A 277 -7.13 30.37 -19.41
C GLY A 277 -7.09 28.85 -19.67
N VAL A 278 -7.57 28.03 -18.73
CA VAL A 278 -7.70 26.58 -18.96
C VAL A 278 -8.93 26.36 -19.85
N GLU A 279 -8.70 26.16 -21.14
CA GLU A 279 -9.77 25.92 -22.10
C GLU A 279 -10.21 24.46 -22.03
N ILE A 280 -11.51 24.18 -21.87
CA ILE A 280 -12.04 22.81 -21.98
C ILE A 280 -12.84 22.71 -23.27
N ALA A 281 -12.28 22.01 -24.25
CA ALA A 281 -12.86 21.84 -25.58
C ALA A 281 -13.22 20.36 -25.85
N PRO A 282 -14.19 20.08 -26.72
CA PRO A 282 -14.60 18.71 -26.99
C PRO A 282 -13.48 17.90 -27.64
N ASN A 283 -13.33 16.66 -27.19
CA ASN A 283 -12.30 15.73 -27.67
C ASN A 283 -10.86 16.25 -27.53
N THR A 284 -10.61 17.10 -26.52
CA THR A 284 -9.27 17.61 -26.19
C THR A 284 -8.88 17.26 -24.76
N VAL A 285 -7.56 17.26 -24.51
CA VAL A 285 -6.97 17.17 -23.17
C VAL A 285 -6.25 18.47 -22.88
N SER A 286 -6.70 19.16 -21.83
CA SER A 286 -6.11 20.41 -21.36
C SER A 286 -5.24 20.11 -20.15
N ARG A 287 -4.03 20.67 -20.10
CA ARG A 287 -3.08 20.42 -19.01
C ARG A 287 -2.88 21.65 -18.15
N LEU A 288 -3.09 21.49 -16.86
CA LEU A 288 -2.76 22.49 -15.85
C LEU A 288 -1.49 22.06 -15.13
N GLY A 289 -0.37 22.73 -15.42
CA GLY A 289 0.88 22.54 -14.69
C GLY A 289 0.96 23.44 -13.46
N VAL A 290 1.29 22.88 -12.31
CA VAL A 290 1.52 23.61 -11.06
C VAL A 290 2.94 23.34 -10.56
N ASP A 291 3.78 24.37 -10.60
CA ASP A 291 5.11 24.37 -9.98
C ASP A 291 4.96 24.57 -8.46
N ALA A 292 5.01 23.48 -7.69
CA ALA A 292 4.70 23.46 -6.28
C ALA A 292 5.88 23.91 -5.40
N VAL A 293 6.10 25.22 -5.34
CA VAL A 293 7.12 25.87 -4.49
C VAL A 293 6.85 25.61 -3.01
N ASN A 294 7.85 25.10 -2.29
CA ASN A 294 7.75 24.76 -0.88
C ASN A 294 8.82 25.48 -0.04
N PRO A 295 8.51 25.92 1.20
CA PRO A 295 9.55 26.40 2.13
C PRO A 295 10.69 25.43 2.41
N GLU A 296 10.49 24.12 2.20
CA GLU A 296 11.52 23.09 2.35
C GLU A 296 12.27 22.78 1.04
N ASP A 297 12.06 23.56 -0.02
CA ASP A 297 12.84 23.45 -1.26
C ASP A 297 14.34 23.60 -0.94
N GLY A 298 15.14 22.66 -1.45
CA GLY A 298 16.58 22.57 -1.16
C GLY A 298 16.94 21.92 0.19
N SER A 299 15.96 21.43 0.96
CA SER A 299 16.23 20.64 2.16
C SER A 299 16.99 19.35 1.83
N GLY A 300 18.09 19.11 2.55
CA GLY A 300 18.80 17.83 2.52
C GLY A 300 18.19 16.77 3.43
N THR A 301 17.26 17.15 4.31
CA THR A 301 16.61 16.22 5.24
C THR A 301 15.63 15.33 4.48
N MET A 302 15.83 14.01 4.56
CA MET A 302 14.93 13.03 3.97
C MET A 302 13.69 12.86 4.85
N PHE A 303 12.57 13.47 4.48
CA PHE A 303 11.30 13.24 5.18
C PHE A 303 10.62 11.98 4.63
N VAL A 304 10.95 10.84 5.21
CA VAL A 304 10.47 9.51 4.85
C VAL A 304 9.09 9.30 5.46
N THR A 305 8.08 9.78 4.75
CA THR A 305 6.68 9.55 5.11
C THR A 305 6.25 8.11 4.87
N GLU A 306 5.13 7.67 5.44
CA GLU A 306 4.55 6.36 5.10
C GLU A 306 4.26 6.21 3.60
N ALA A 307 3.79 7.29 2.95
CA ALA A 307 3.52 7.30 1.51
C ALA A 307 4.80 7.15 0.69
N PHE A 308 5.88 7.81 1.09
CA PHE A 308 7.20 7.64 0.48
C PHE A 308 7.70 6.20 0.66
N TYR A 309 7.69 5.70 1.90
CA TYR A 309 8.16 4.37 2.22
C TYR A 309 7.41 3.29 1.43
N GLY A 310 6.08 3.41 1.36
CA GLY A 310 5.23 2.47 0.62
C GLY A 310 5.47 2.47 -0.89
N LYS A 311 5.75 3.63 -1.49
CA LYS A 311 6.08 3.75 -2.93
C LYS A 311 7.47 3.22 -3.27
N GLY A 312 8.43 3.33 -2.36
CA GLY A 312 9.84 2.98 -2.61
C GLY A 312 10.12 1.48 -2.70
N GLY A 313 9.19 0.61 -2.27
CA GLY A 313 9.34 -0.84 -2.39
C GLY A 313 10.53 -1.41 -1.59
N TYR A 314 10.88 -0.77 -0.47
CA TYR A 314 12.02 -1.17 0.36
C TYR A 314 11.86 -2.57 0.95
N GLY A 315 12.97 -3.29 1.03
CA GLY A 315 12.99 -4.67 1.51
C GLY A 315 12.77 -4.80 3.01
N ARG A 316 12.53 -6.03 3.44
CA ARG A 316 12.61 -6.45 4.84
C ARG A 316 13.61 -7.59 4.96
N ILE A 317 14.37 -7.62 6.04
CA ILE A 317 15.26 -8.74 6.36
C ILE A 317 14.45 -9.91 6.95
N LEU A 318 15.06 -11.09 6.99
CA LEU A 318 14.51 -12.29 7.62
C LEU A 318 13.11 -12.63 7.11
N GLN A 319 12.83 -12.41 5.82
CA GLN A 319 11.61 -12.87 5.17
C GLN A 319 11.72 -14.36 4.84
N ASP A 320 10.60 -15.07 4.73
CA ASP A 320 10.63 -16.53 4.59
C ASP A 320 11.24 -17.02 3.26
N ASP A 321 11.28 -16.15 2.25
CA ASP A 321 11.93 -16.35 0.97
C ASP A 321 13.39 -15.87 0.93
N GLU A 322 13.92 -15.32 2.04
CA GLU A 322 15.31 -14.90 2.11
C GLU A 322 16.26 -16.11 2.01
N PRO A 323 17.24 -16.12 1.10
CA PRO A 323 18.15 -17.25 0.94
C PRO A 323 18.96 -17.53 2.21
N HIS A 324 19.15 -18.81 2.53
CA HIS A 324 19.96 -19.22 3.68
C HIS A 324 21.41 -18.75 3.60
N THR A 325 21.95 -18.60 2.40
CA THR A 325 23.29 -18.03 2.17
C THR A 325 23.38 -16.55 2.56
N VAL A 326 22.27 -15.83 2.66
CA VAL A 326 22.22 -14.44 3.11
C VAL A 326 21.99 -14.39 4.62
N TYR A 327 20.95 -15.04 5.13
CA TYR A 327 20.62 -14.90 6.55
C TYR A 327 21.58 -15.62 7.51
N THR A 328 22.40 -16.54 7.02
CA THR A 328 23.47 -17.17 7.82
C THR A 328 24.86 -16.62 7.56
N ASP A 329 25.00 -15.65 6.65
CA ASP A 329 26.24 -14.89 6.48
C ASP A 329 26.29 -13.75 7.51
N ALA A 330 27.17 -13.90 8.51
CA ALA A 330 27.32 -12.93 9.58
C ALA A 330 27.76 -11.52 9.12
N SER A 331 28.34 -11.38 7.91
CA SER A 331 28.65 -10.06 7.34
C SER A 331 27.41 -9.35 6.79
N GLN A 332 26.35 -10.11 6.48
CA GLN A 332 25.09 -9.60 5.95
C GLN A 332 23.98 -9.57 6.99
N ARG A 333 23.89 -10.59 7.85
CA ARG A 333 22.96 -10.65 8.97
C ARG A 333 23.67 -10.90 10.29
N SER A 334 23.82 -9.82 11.05
CA SER A 334 24.26 -9.85 12.44
C SER A 334 23.78 -8.57 13.11
N PHE A 335 23.36 -8.64 14.35
CA PHE A 335 22.97 -7.45 15.12
C PHE A 335 23.40 -7.55 16.57
N ASN A 336 23.63 -6.39 17.19
CA ASN A 336 23.80 -6.30 18.63
C ASN A 336 22.45 -5.90 19.24
N THR A 337 22.00 -6.57 20.30
CA THR A 337 20.70 -6.25 20.91
C THR A 337 20.64 -4.87 21.58
N ALA A 338 21.78 -4.24 21.89
CA ALA A 338 21.85 -2.83 22.32
C ALA A 338 21.89 -1.85 21.13
N SER A 339 21.93 -2.34 19.89
CA SER A 339 21.86 -1.54 18.67
C SER A 339 21.07 -2.27 17.58
N PRO A 340 19.79 -2.61 17.82
CA PRO A 340 18.98 -3.35 16.87
C PRO A 340 18.58 -2.52 15.65
N LEU A 341 18.52 -1.20 15.78
CA LEU A 341 18.46 -0.26 14.67
C LEU A 341 19.87 0.08 14.23
N GLN A 342 20.27 -0.44 13.07
CA GLN A 342 21.57 -0.21 12.46
C GLN A 342 21.45 0.87 11.41
N ILE A 343 22.32 1.88 11.50
CA ILE A 343 22.38 2.99 10.56
C ILE A 343 23.80 3.07 10.02
N SER A 344 23.91 3.11 8.69
CA SER A 344 25.18 3.21 8.01
C SER A 344 25.01 3.88 6.64
N LEU A 345 26.11 4.02 5.91
CA LEU A 345 26.08 4.38 4.50
C LEU A 345 26.48 3.17 3.65
N ALA A 346 25.70 2.91 2.60
CA ALA A 346 26.03 1.96 1.55
C ALA A 346 26.33 2.76 0.27
N GLY A 347 27.59 3.15 0.10
CA GLY A 347 27.96 4.09 -0.97
C GLY A 347 27.38 5.49 -0.70
N ASP A 348 26.54 5.98 -1.60
CA ASP A 348 25.86 7.28 -1.51
C ASP A 348 24.51 7.21 -0.76
N SER A 349 24.11 6.02 -0.32
CA SER A 349 22.78 5.76 0.20
C SER A 349 22.77 5.59 1.71
N LEU A 350 21.80 6.21 2.37
CA LEU A 350 21.49 5.96 3.77
C LEU A 350 20.92 4.54 3.89
N HIS A 351 21.58 3.70 4.67
CA HIS A 351 21.13 2.34 4.95
C HIS A 351 20.62 2.25 6.39
N VAL A 352 19.33 1.91 6.54
CA VAL A 352 18.68 1.69 7.82
C VAL A 352 18.14 0.27 7.89
N ARG A 353 18.70 -0.54 8.78
CA ARG A 353 18.28 -1.93 9.01
C ARG A 353 17.77 -2.10 10.43
N PHE A 354 16.61 -2.72 10.60
CA PHE A 354 16.00 -2.83 11.91
C PHE A 354 15.74 -4.28 12.32
N TYR A 355 16.45 -4.77 13.34
CA TYR A 355 16.23 -6.09 13.92
C TYR A 355 15.20 -6.03 15.04
N SER A 356 13.92 -5.99 14.66
CA SER A 356 12.82 -5.98 15.61
C SER A 356 11.54 -6.56 15.01
N PRO A 357 10.72 -7.28 15.81
CA PRO A 357 9.38 -7.70 15.43
C PRO A 357 8.33 -6.59 15.48
N LYS A 358 8.66 -5.40 15.96
CA LYS A 358 7.75 -4.26 16.08
C LYS A 358 8.22 -3.11 15.22
N ASP A 359 7.26 -2.35 14.70
CA ASP A 359 7.53 -1.09 14.04
C ASP A 359 8.07 -0.06 15.06
N LEU A 360 8.81 0.93 14.57
CA LEU A 360 9.35 2.03 15.35
C LEU A 360 8.87 3.35 14.76
N GLU A 361 8.17 4.15 15.56
CA GLU A 361 7.51 5.38 15.10
C GLU A 361 8.39 6.62 15.33
N ARG A 362 8.18 7.65 14.50
CA ARG A 362 8.70 9.03 14.66
C ARG A 362 10.19 9.06 14.95
N VAL A 363 10.99 8.60 13.99
CA VAL A 363 12.44 8.40 14.15
C VAL A 363 13.21 9.47 13.41
N LEU A 364 13.88 10.34 14.17
CA LEU A 364 14.82 11.32 13.65
C LEU A 364 16.25 10.74 13.68
N VAL A 365 16.83 10.59 12.50
CA VAL A 365 18.24 10.26 12.31
C VAL A 365 19.00 11.56 12.08
N LYS A 366 19.95 11.84 12.97
CA LYS A 366 20.89 12.94 12.86
C LYS A 366 22.27 12.46 12.46
N ALA A 367 23.04 13.30 11.80
CA ALA A 367 24.43 13.01 11.47
C ALA A 367 25.35 14.23 11.61
N VAL A 368 26.64 13.99 11.87
CA VAL A 368 27.67 15.03 11.72
C VAL A 368 28.25 14.93 10.31
N LEU A 369 27.86 15.85 9.44
CA LEU A 369 28.28 15.88 8.04
C LEU A 369 29.51 16.79 7.84
N PRO A 370 30.37 16.51 6.83
CA PRO A 370 31.36 17.49 6.39
C PRO A 370 30.69 18.84 6.09
N GLY A 371 31.26 19.95 6.58
CA GLY A 371 30.67 21.27 6.42
C GLY A 371 29.61 21.67 7.47
N SER A 372 29.18 20.78 8.37
CA SER A 372 28.21 21.12 9.43
C SER A 372 28.79 21.95 10.58
N GLY A 373 30.09 22.24 10.57
CA GLY A 373 30.79 22.87 11.70
C GLY A 373 30.97 21.97 12.92
N GLY A 374 30.85 20.64 12.73
CA GLY A 374 30.97 19.65 13.80
C GLY A 374 29.68 19.43 14.60
N GLU A 375 28.58 20.06 14.19
CA GLU A 375 27.27 19.92 14.79
C GLU A 375 26.47 18.78 14.14
N TYR A 376 25.58 18.14 14.90
CA TYR A 376 24.59 17.24 14.32
C TYR A 376 23.58 18.04 13.48
N VAL A 377 23.20 17.46 12.34
CA VAL A 377 22.10 17.94 11.51
C VAL A 377 21.03 16.87 11.35
N ASP A 378 19.80 17.29 11.11
CA ASP A 378 18.66 16.42 10.85
C ASP A 378 18.81 15.80 9.44
N LEU A 379 19.22 14.54 9.37
CA LEU A 379 19.55 13.86 8.11
C LEU A 379 18.31 13.20 7.50
N ALA A 380 17.54 12.48 8.31
CA ALA A 380 16.33 11.80 7.87
C ALA A 380 15.32 11.73 9.01
N TYR A 381 14.03 11.85 8.69
CA TYR A 381 12.94 11.60 9.61
C TYR A 381 12.01 10.55 9.02
N PHE A 382 11.76 9.48 9.77
CA PHE A 382 10.82 8.43 9.41
C PHE A 382 9.54 8.60 10.23
N ASP A 383 8.38 8.66 9.56
CA ASP A 383 7.11 8.50 10.28
C ASP A 383 7.09 7.14 10.99
N ARG A 384 7.50 6.10 10.27
CA ARG A 384 7.56 4.72 10.73
C ARG A 384 8.71 3.96 10.06
N ILE A 385 9.48 3.24 10.85
CA ILE A 385 10.41 2.20 10.40
C ILE A 385 9.73 0.85 10.65
N PRO A 386 9.32 0.11 9.59
CA PRO A 386 8.66 -1.19 9.76
C PRO A 386 9.53 -2.23 10.49
N ALA A 387 8.88 -3.18 11.15
CA ALA A 387 9.50 -4.38 11.67
C ALA A 387 10.34 -5.07 10.58
N PHE A 388 11.56 -5.46 10.94
CA PHE A 388 12.53 -6.05 10.03
C PHE A 388 12.87 -5.21 8.79
N ALA A 389 12.73 -3.87 8.82
CA ALA A 389 13.06 -3.00 7.69
C ALA A 389 14.52 -3.17 7.20
N ASP A 390 14.72 -3.08 5.88
CA ASP A 390 16.02 -2.92 5.20
C ASP A 390 15.91 -1.79 4.15
N PHE A 391 16.04 -0.55 4.60
CA PHE A 391 15.84 0.66 3.82
C PHE A 391 17.15 1.18 3.23
N TYR A 392 17.15 1.52 1.94
CA TYR A 392 18.29 2.14 1.24
C TYR A 392 17.77 3.27 0.37
N GLU A 393 18.27 4.48 0.55
CA GLU A 393 17.87 5.62 -0.27
C GLU A 393 19.04 6.58 -0.44
N THR A 394 19.22 7.11 -1.66
CA THR A 394 20.33 7.99 -1.98
C THR A 394 20.22 9.30 -1.20
N LEU A 395 21.31 9.72 -0.56
CA LEU A 395 21.35 10.99 0.15
C LEU A 395 21.23 12.17 -0.83
N PRO A 396 20.30 13.12 -0.61
CA PRO A 396 20.18 14.31 -1.46
C PRO A 396 21.49 15.09 -1.62
N LEU A 397 22.28 15.15 -0.56
CA LEU A 397 23.58 15.84 -0.51
C LEU A 397 24.61 15.31 -1.53
N THR A 398 24.43 14.09 -2.04
CA THR A 398 25.33 13.50 -3.05
C THR A 398 24.96 13.90 -4.48
N ARG A 399 23.89 14.68 -4.66
CA ARG A 399 23.37 15.12 -5.96
C ARG A 399 23.26 16.64 -6.11
N GLY A 400 23.58 17.38 -5.03
CA GLY A 400 23.57 18.84 -5.04
C GLY A 400 23.73 19.44 -3.66
N ASP A 401 23.89 20.76 -3.63
CA ASP A 401 23.92 21.55 -2.42
C ASP A 401 22.60 21.43 -1.65
N CYS A 402 22.67 21.31 -0.33
CA CYS A 402 21.52 21.08 0.52
C CYS A 402 21.53 21.98 1.76
N LEU A 403 20.34 22.42 2.17
CA LEU A 403 20.12 23.07 3.46
C LEU A 403 19.76 22.04 4.53
N PHE A 404 20.43 22.09 5.66
CA PHE A 404 20.13 21.22 6.80
C PHE A 404 19.84 22.03 8.05
N ARG A 405 18.90 21.54 8.87
CA ARG A 405 18.67 22.05 10.21
C ARG A 405 19.69 21.43 11.18
N THR A 406 20.40 22.27 11.92
CA THR A 406 21.33 21.83 12.96
C THR A 406 20.61 21.60 14.29
N GLU A 407 21.26 20.88 15.19
CA GLU A 407 20.76 20.60 16.54
C GLU A 407 20.41 21.86 17.36
N SER A 408 21.14 22.96 17.19
CA SER A 408 20.87 24.28 17.77
C SER A 408 19.67 25.00 17.14
N GLY A 409 19.08 24.42 16.09
CA GLY A 409 17.96 24.97 15.34
C GLY A 409 18.34 25.98 14.25
N ARG A 410 19.63 26.10 13.90
CA ARG A 410 20.08 26.95 12.79
C ARG A 410 19.96 26.18 11.48
N PHE A 411 19.97 26.90 10.36
CA PHE A 411 20.13 26.28 9.05
C PHE A 411 21.55 26.50 8.54
N VAL A 412 22.14 25.43 7.98
CA VAL A 412 23.45 25.46 7.33
C VAL A 412 23.32 24.91 5.92
N GLU A 413 23.93 25.60 4.97
CA GLU A 413 24.08 25.11 3.61
C GLU A 413 25.35 24.26 3.52
N ILE A 414 25.21 23.03 3.05
CA ILE A 414 26.31 22.10 2.85
C ILE A 414 26.40 21.82 1.36
N ARG A 415 27.61 21.99 0.80
CA ARG A 415 27.86 21.75 -0.62
C ARG A 415 27.72 20.28 -0.96
N GLU A 416 27.38 19.99 -2.21
CA GLU A 416 27.39 18.62 -2.75
C GLU A 416 28.66 17.89 -2.29
N THR A 417 28.47 16.73 -1.65
CA THR A 417 29.55 15.98 -1.00
C THR A 417 29.61 14.57 -1.59
N ALA A 418 30.78 14.14 -2.05
CA ALA A 418 30.92 12.81 -2.64
C ALA A 418 30.76 11.71 -1.58
N ALA A 419 30.24 10.55 -1.98
CA ALA A 419 30.06 9.40 -1.07
C ALA A 419 31.32 9.01 -0.28
N THR A 420 32.51 9.15 -0.91
CA THR A 420 33.80 8.88 -0.25
C THR A 420 34.12 9.81 0.90
N GLU A 421 33.62 11.05 0.87
CA GLU A 421 33.82 12.05 1.93
C GLU A 421 32.85 11.87 3.10
N LEU A 422 31.75 11.15 2.87
CA LEU A 422 30.78 10.77 3.90
C LEU A 422 31.19 9.50 4.66
N SER A 423 32.29 8.87 4.28
CA SER A 423 32.81 7.68 4.97
C SER A 423 33.14 7.99 6.43
N GLY A 424 32.50 7.28 7.36
CA GLY A 424 32.78 7.39 8.79
C GLY A 424 32.07 8.55 9.50
N ILE A 425 31.05 9.15 8.90
CA ILE A 425 30.17 10.07 9.63
C ILE A 425 29.51 9.39 10.83
N THR A 426 29.25 10.17 11.87
CA THR A 426 28.61 9.69 13.10
C THR A 426 27.12 9.95 13.05
N PHE A 427 26.33 8.94 13.41
CA PHE A 427 24.88 9.03 13.52
C PHE A 427 24.41 9.15 14.97
N LYS A 428 23.25 9.77 15.14
CA LYS A 428 22.48 9.80 16.39
C LYS A 428 21.00 9.61 16.07
N VAL A 429 20.29 8.85 16.90
CA VAL A 429 18.86 8.57 16.70
C VAL A 429 18.06 9.13 17.86
N GLU A 430 16.97 9.81 17.53
CA GLU A 430 15.99 10.33 18.47
C GLU A 430 14.60 9.85 18.07
N SER A 431 13.82 9.36 19.03
CA SER A 431 12.41 9.02 18.86
C SER A 431 11.72 9.15 20.21
N ASP A 432 10.48 9.65 20.19
CA ASP A 432 9.61 9.74 21.36
C ASP A 432 8.73 8.49 21.54
N ASP A 433 8.87 7.49 20.67
CA ASP A 433 8.19 6.21 20.79
C ASP A 433 8.59 5.50 22.10
N PRO A 434 7.64 5.13 22.98
CA PRO A 434 7.94 4.35 24.18
C PRO A 434 8.70 3.06 23.88
N TYR A 435 8.54 2.49 22.68
CA TYR A 435 9.30 1.33 22.24
C TYR A 435 10.79 1.64 22.08
N TRP A 436 11.16 2.82 21.56
CA TRP A 436 12.55 3.27 21.48
C TRP A 436 13.22 3.35 22.84
N GLN A 437 12.48 3.81 23.86
CA GLN A 437 12.96 3.89 25.24
C GLN A 437 13.29 2.50 25.79
N LYS A 438 12.50 1.48 25.46
CA LYS A 438 12.81 0.09 25.84
C LYS A 438 14.05 -0.43 25.15
N LEU A 439 14.22 -0.17 23.85
CA LEU A 439 15.39 -0.63 23.09
C LEU A 439 16.68 0.03 23.58
N THR A 440 16.66 1.34 23.84
CA THR A 440 17.83 2.10 24.34
C THR A 440 18.16 1.84 25.81
N ALA A 441 17.24 1.23 26.56
CA ALA A 441 17.51 0.78 27.93
C ALA A 441 18.37 -0.49 28.00
N ILE A 442 18.56 -1.22 26.88
CA ILE A 442 19.47 -2.36 26.80
C ILE A 442 20.91 -1.84 26.81
N LYS A 443 21.60 -1.99 27.94
CA LYS A 443 22.99 -1.55 28.14
C LYS A 443 23.97 -2.67 27.80
N HIS A 444 23.64 -3.90 28.18
CA HIS A 444 24.51 -5.06 28.01
C HIS A 444 24.05 -5.93 26.83
N GLY A 445 24.20 -5.40 25.63
CA GLY A 445 23.77 -6.06 24.41
C GLY A 445 24.66 -7.23 23.98
N TRP A 446 24.04 -8.22 23.34
CA TRP A 446 24.73 -9.40 22.78
C TRP A 446 24.66 -9.37 21.26
N THR A 447 25.71 -9.85 20.60
CA THR A 447 25.74 -9.97 19.13
C THR A 447 25.15 -11.30 18.70
N ILE A 448 24.11 -11.27 17.88
CA ILE A 448 23.37 -12.44 17.43
C ILE A 448 23.62 -12.69 15.94
N ARG A 449 23.90 -13.95 15.60
CA ARG A 449 24.12 -14.48 14.25
C ARG A 449 23.36 -15.79 14.10
N PHE A 450 23.15 -16.24 12.87
CA PHE A 450 22.43 -17.48 12.58
C PHE A 450 23.34 -18.51 11.92
N SER A 451 23.20 -19.78 12.31
CA SER A 451 24.02 -20.88 11.79
C SER A 451 23.14 -22.09 11.49
N LEU A 452 23.43 -22.74 10.36
CA LEU A 452 22.77 -23.98 9.97
C LEU A 452 23.28 -25.20 10.74
N TYR A 453 24.53 -25.15 11.23
CA TYR A 453 25.22 -26.28 11.85
C TYR A 453 25.14 -27.59 11.03
N GLY A 454 25.21 -27.46 9.69
CA GLY A 454 25.12 -28.58 8.75
C GLY A 454 23.70 -28.96 8.34
N GLY A 455 22.67 -28.34 8.92
CA GLY A 455 21.29 -28.51 8.50
C GLY A 455 20.98 -27.87 7.15
N ASP A 456 19.89 -28.30 6.51
CA ASP A 456 19.47 -27.79 5.18
C ASP A 456 18.01 -27.30 5.23
N PRO A 457 17.80 -25.97 5.34
CA PRO A 457 16.47 -25.38 5.52
C PRO A 457 15.57 -25.49 4.28
N LEU A 458 16.12 -25.84 3.12
CA LEU A 458 15.37 -26.01 1.87
C LEU A 458 14.63 -27.35 1.82
N ARG A 459 15.01 -28.32 2.65
CA ARG A 459 14.31 -29.61 2.74
C ARG A 459 13.11 -29.51 3.66
N ASP A 460 12.05 -30.26 3.36
CA ASP A 460 10.85 -30.34 4.19
C ASP A 460 11.14 -30.83 5.62
N ASP A 461 12.12 -31.71 5.78
CA ASP A 461 12.61 -32.22 7.07
C ASP A 461 13.73 -31.37 7.69
N GLY A 462 14.11 -30.28 7.02
CA GLY A 462 15.18 -29.36 7.41
C GLY A 462 16.60 -29.96 7.38
N GLY A 463 16.76 -31.16 6.82
CA GLY A 463 18.03 -31.87 6.71
C GLY A 463 18.76 -32.04 8.05
N PRO A 464 18.29 -32.89 8.97
CA PRO A 464 18.92 -33.06 10.27
C PRO A 464 20.41 -33.45 10.17
N ALA A 465 21.26 -32.78 10.94
CA ALA A 465 22.70 -33.01 11.03
C ALA A 465 23.11 -33.09 12.51
N GLY A 466 23.26 -34.32 13.02
CA GLY A 466 23.45 -34.54 14.45
C GLY A 466 22.22 -34.06 15.24
N ASN A 467 22.44 -33.17 16.21
CA ASN A 467 21.36 -32.56 17.00
C ASN A 467 20.82 -31.24 16.39
N TRP A 468 21.25 -30.87 15.19
CA TRP A 468 20.83 -29.66 14.50
C TRP A 468 19.91 -29.97 13.31
N ILE A 469 19.11 -28.99 12.93
CA ILE A 469 18.28 -28.95 11.73
C ILE A 469 18.38 -27.53 11.14
N GLY A 470 18.20 -27.38 9.83
CA GLY A 470 18.34 -26.09 9.15
C GLY A 470 17.42 -25.03 9.77
N ILE A 471 18.00 -24.00 10.37
CA ILE A 471 17.23 -22.86 10.89
C ILE A 471 16.64 -22.07 9.70
N ARG A 472 15.35 -21.71 9.81
CA ARG A 472 14.59 -20.91 8.81
C ARG A 472 14.30 -19.50 9.34
N PRO A 473 14.02 -18.51 8.47
CA PRO A 473 13.73 -17.13 8.87
C PRO A 473 12.67 -16.98 9.97
N VAL A 474 11.60 -17.78 9.94
CA VAL A 474 10.59 -17.83 11.02
C VAL A 474 11.17 -18.05 12.41
N HIS A 475 12.22 -18.88 12.53
CA HIS A 475 12.92 -19.12 13.79
C HIS A 475 13.91 -17.99 14.10
N CYS A 476 14.56 -17.42 13.09
CA CYS A 476 15.47 -16.28 13.24
C CYS A 476 14.75 -15.06 13.82
N ARG A 477 13.52 -14.78 13.36
CA ARG A 477 12.67 -13.69 13.89
C ARG A 477 12.32 -13.89 15.37
N GLU A 478 12.04 -15.12 15.78
CA GLU A 478 11.81 -15.46 17.20
C GLU A 478 13.08 -15.32 18.04
N ALA A 479 14.23 -15.68 17.49
CA ALA A 479 15.50 -15.45 18.16
C ALA A 479 15.76 -13.94 18.37
N VAL A 480 15.41 -13.09 17.42
CA VAL A 480 15.47 -11.62 17.59
C VAL A 480 14.60 -11.20 18.78
N ALA A 481 13.34 -11.65 18.83
CA ALA A 481 12.43 -11.33 19.92
C ALA A 481 12.95 -11.78 21.29
N PHE A 482 13.39 -13.04 21.40
CA PHE A 482 13.91 -13.61 22.63
C PHE A 482 15.15 -12.85 23.13
N PHE A 483 16.13 -12.60 22.26
CA PHE A 483 17.39 -11.97 22.69
C PHE A 483 17.21 -10.49 23.03
N LEU A 484 16.33 -9.75 22.35
CA LEU A 484 15.96 -8.39 22.76
C LEU A 484 15.38 -8.38 24.18
N ASN A 485 14.43 -9.26 24.45
CA ASN A 485 13.82 -9.39 25.78
C ASN A 485 14.82 -9.85 26.83
N PHE A 486 15.64 -10.85 26.53
CA PHE A 486 16.66 -11.36 27.44
C PHE A 486 17.65 -10.27 27.84
N THR A 487 18.22 -9.54 26.88
CA THR A 487 19.20 -8.49 27.22
C THR A 487 18.57 -7.25 27.86
N TYR A 488 17.28 -7.00 27.63
CA TYR A 488 16.54 -6.00 28.41
C TYR A 488 16.34 -6.47 29.86
N MET A 489 15.89 -7.71 30.03
CA MET A 489 15.59 -8.32 31.32
C MET A 489 16.80 -8.28 32.26
N ILE A 490 18.01 -8.54 31.77
CA ILE A 490 19.22 -8.54 32.61
C ILE A 490 19.61 -7.15 33.12
N ASP A 491 19.07 -6.09 32.51
CA ASP A 491 19.27 -4.69 32.90
C ASP A 491 18.12 -4.13 33.76
N MET A 492 17.07 -4.92 34.00
CA MET A 492 15.98 -4.56 34.89
C MET A 492 16.41 -4.61 36.37
N PRO A 493 16.02 -3.63 37.19
CA PRO A 493 16.21 -3.69 38.65
C PRO A 493 15.56 -4.91 39.30
N GLU A 494 14.39 -5.33 38.82
CA GLU A 494 13.63 -6.48 39.30
C GLU A 494 14.42 -7.79 39.12
N HIS A 495 15.24 -7.88 38.06
CA HIS A 495 16.11 -9.02 37.83
C HIS A 495 17.26 -9.06 38.84
N GLU A 496 17.85 -7.93 39.21
CA GLU A 496 18.85 -7.89 40.29
C GLU A 496 18.23 -8.31 41.64
N GLN A 497 17.02 -7.83 41.90
CA GLN A 497 16.30 -8.13 43.15
C GLN A 497 16.00 -9.62 43.30
N ILE A 498 15.50 -10.30 42.28
CA ILE A 498 15.20 -11.74 42.37
C ILE A 498 16.47 -12.57 42.64
N LEU A 499 17.63 -12.16 42.10
CA LEU A 499 18.90 -12.82 42.39
C LEU A 499 19.34 -12.62 43.84
N LEU A 500 19.20 -11.40 44.38
CA LEU A 500 19.54 -11.06 45.76
C LEU A 500 18.66 -11.83 46.77
N GLU A 501 17.35 -11.90 46.50
CA GLU A 501 16.37 -12.59 47.34
C GLU A 501 16.56 -14.12 47.37
N ASN A 502 17.22 -14.68 46.35
CA ASN A 502 17.43 -16.12 46.20
C ASN A 502 18.92 -16.52 46.25
N GLN A 503 19.79 -15.67 46.81
CA GLN A 503 21.24 -15.88 46.82
C GLN A 503 21.68 -17.24 47.42
N ASP A 504 20.92 -17.77 48.38
CA ASP A 504 21.19 -19.05 49.04
C ASP A 504 20.98 -20.25 48.09
N ARG A 505 20.22 -20.04 47.01
CA ARG A 505 19.84 -21.05 46.02
C ARG A 505 20.75 -21.04 44.78
N LEU A 506 21.69 -20.11 44.71
CA LEU A 506 22.63 -19.97 43.60
C LEU A 506 23.91 -20.78 43.88
N TYR A 507 24.24 -21.70 42.99
CA TYR A 507 25.43 -22.55 43.11
C TYR A 507 26.00 -22.95 41.74
N GLY A 508 27.32 -23.14 41.71
CA GLY A 508 28.13 -23.36 40.53
C GLY A 508 28.37 -24.83 40.21
N ASN A 509 29.46 -25.12 39.52
CA ASN A 509 29.75 -26.44 38.96
C ASN A 509 30.12 -27.50 40.01
N GLY A 510 30.48 -27.08 41.23
CA GLY A 510 30.72 -27.97 42.37
C GLY A 510 29.45 -28.39 43.12
N GLY A 511 28.25 -28.12 42.61
CA GLY A 511 26.99 -28.46 43.28
C GLY A 511 26.63 -27.49 44.41
N THR A 512 25.69 -27.87 45.27
CA THR A 512 25.07 -26.97 46.27
C THR A 512 26.04 -26.34 47.28
N THR A 513 27.25 -26.90 47.43
CA THR A 513 28.33 -26.38 48.27
C THR A 513 29.19 -25.31 47.60
N ASP A 514 29.19 -25.23 46.26
CA ASP A 514 29.91 -24.24 45.47
C ASP A 514 29.01 -23.01 45.26
N LYS A 515 28.93 -22.12 46.25
CA LYS A 515 28.01 -20.98 46.21
C LYS A 515 28.46 -19.93 45.20
N VAL A 516 27.49 -19.40 44.44
CA VAL A 516 27.71 -18.32 43.46
C VAL A 516 26.95 -17.09 43.93
N THR A 517 27.62 -15.94 43.97
CA THR A 517 26.98 -14.70 44.43
C THR A 517 26.14 -14.07 43.31
N PRO A 518 25.08 -13.30 43.64
CA PRO A 518 24.31 -12.53 42.66
C PRO A 518 25.18 -11.64 41.76
N GLU A 519 26.24 -11.02 42.29
CA GLU A 519 27.16 -10.17 41.52
C GLU A 519 27.90 -10.98 40.45
N THR A 520 28.27 -12.23 40.77
CA THR A 520 28.91 -13.14 39.82
C THR A 520 27.96 -13.52 38.69
N VAL A 521 26.68 -13.77 39.03
CA VAL A 521 25.63 -14.06 38.02
C VAL A 521 25.41 -12.87 37.11
N LEU A 522 25.22 -11.67 37.68
CA LEU A 522 25.05 -10.45 36.91
C LEU A 522 26.25 -10.17 36.00
N ALA A 523 27.47 -10.36 36.50
CA ALA A 523 28.68 -10.21 35.69
C ALA A 523 28.72 -11.19 34.50
N GLN A 524 28.29 -12.44 34.69
CA GLN A 524 28.24 -13.43 33.60
C GLN A 524 27.15 -13.13 32.56
N MET A 525 25.97 -12.70 33.00
CA MET A 525 24.85 -12.35 32.11
C MET A 525 25.12 -11.08 31.31
N ARG A 526 25.76 -10.08 31.95
CA ARG A 526 26.10 -8.77 31.35
C ARG A 526 27.41 -8.77 30.56
N GLN A 527 28.13 -9.89 30.54
CA GLN A 527 29.33 -10.02 29.72
C GLN A 527 28.96 -9.89 28.23
N PRO A 528 29.68 -9.08 27.43
CA PRO A 528 29.48 -9.04 25.99
C PRO A 528 29.73 -10.40 25.36
N ARG A 529 28.78 -10.88 24.53
CA ARG A 529 28.89 -12.17 23.82
C ARG A 529 28.54 -12.04 22.35
N SER A 530 29.09 -12.95 21.55
CA SER A 530 28.62 -13.22 20.19
C SER A 530 28.07 -14.64 20.15
N ILE A 531 26.80 -14.78 19.78
CA ILE A 531 26.06 -16.04 19.80
C ILE A 531 25.70 -16.44 18.37
N ASN A 532 26.02 -17.68 18.02
CA ASN A 532 25.60 -18.34 16.79
C ASN A 532 24.35 -19.18 17.10
N VAL A 533 23.20 -18.67 16.70
CA VAL A 533 21.89 -19.27 16.94
C VAL A 533 21.58 -20.32 15.88
N GLY A 534 21.15 -21.50 16.31
CA GLY A 534 20.66 -22.57 15.43
C GLY A 534 19.32 -23.14 15.89
N LEU A 535 18.79 -24.09 15.12
CA LEU A 535 17.56 -24.81 15.43
C LEU A 535 17.88 -26.26 15.82
N VAL A 536 17.33 -26.71 16.95
CA VAL A 536 17.61 -28.07 17.46
C VAL A 536 16.67 -29.09 16.82
N TYR A 537 17.25 -30.23 16.44
CA TYR A 537 16.52 -31.40 15.96
C TYR A 537 16.12 -32.30 17.14
N THR A 538 14.81 -32.38 17.39
CA THR A 538 14.27 -33.14 18.54
C THR A 538 14.20 -34.66 18.34
N GLY A 539 14.50 -35.17 17.15
CA GLY A 539 14.49 -36.61 16.86
C GLY A 539 15.48 -37.42 17.71
N ASN A 540 16.50 -36.77 18.28
CA ASN A 540 17.47 -37.39 19.19
C ASN A 540 17.12 -37.23 20.68
N GLY A 541 15.92 -36.72 21.00
CA GLY A 541 15.52 -36.47 22.39
C GLY A 541 16.17 -35.24 23.04
N VAL A 542 16.79 -34.36 22.24
CA VAL A 542 17.42 -33.12 22.69
C VAL A 542 16.49 -31.94 22.39
N LEU A 543 16.28 -31.04 23.36
CA LEU A 543 15.41 -29.86 23.21
C LEU A 543 16.20 -28.56 23.07
N GLY A 544 17.43 -28.50 23.58
CA GLY A 544 18.28 -27.33 23.54
C GLY A 544 19.76 -27.70 23.41
N LEU A 545 20.56 -26.74 22.93
CA LEU A 545 22.02 -26.85 22.81
C LEU A 545 22.66 -25.50 23.12
N GLY A 546 23.34 -25.40 24.25
CA GLY A 546 24.08 -24.22 24.68
C GLY A 546 25.53 -24.53 25.02
N GLY A 547 26.41 -23.55 24.84
CA GLY A 547 27.80 -23.64 25.29
C GLY A 547 28.73 -22.70 24.55
N GLY A 548 29.53 -21.92 25.28
CA GLY A 548 30.45 -20.95 24.68
C GLY A 548 29.71 -19.91 23.84
N ASN A 549 29.88 -19.94 22.52
CA ASN A 549 29.20 -19.05 21.57
C ASN A 549 28.03 -19.72 20.82
N VAL A 550 27.61 -20.92 21.23
CA VAL A 550 26.53 -21.68 20.60
C VAL A 550 25.25 -21.54 21.42
N PHE A 551 24.14 -21.27 20.76
CA PHE A 551 22.80 -21.35 21.36
C PHE A 551 21.82 -21.96 20.35
N GLY A 552 20.99 -22.88 20.81
CA GLY A 552 19.95 -23.48 20.00
C GLY A 552 18.81 -23.96 20.88
N ALA A 553 17.59 -23.78 20.38
CA ALA A 553 16.39 -24.35 20.96
C ALA A 553 15.58 -25.05 19.88
N TYR A 554 14.74 -25.99 20.29
CA TYR A 554 13.75 -26.61 19.43
C TYR A 554 12.67 -25.61 19.00
N GLN A 555 11.96 -25.91 17.90
CA GLN A 555 10.93 -25.03 17.33
C GLN A 555 9.86 -24.60 18.35
N GLY A 556 9.41 -25.52 19.22
CA GLY A 556 8.43 -25.21 20.25
C GLY A 556 8.96 -24.28 21.34
N GLY A 557 10.26 -24.26 21.61
CA GLY A 557 10.89 -23.31 22.53
C GLY A 557 10.76 -21.88 22.03
N TRP A 558 11.16 -21.66 20.76
CA TRP A 558 11.04 -20.38 20.07
C TRP A 558 9.60 -19.84 20.06
N PHE A 559 8.60 -20.70 19.82
CA PHE A 559 7.22 -20.21 19.65
C PHE A 559 6.43 -20.07 20.95
N ASN A 560 6.93 -20.61 22.07
CA ASN A 560 6.19 -20.66 23.33
C ASN A 560 6.88 -19.96 24.51
N HIS A 561 8.07 -19.39 24.34
CA HIS A 561 8.76 -18.66 25.41
C HIS A 561 7.95 -17.45 25.95
N TYR A 562 6.95 -16.97 25.21
CA TYR A 562 6.07 -15.88 25.65
C TYR A 562 5.15 -16.28 26.83
N THR A 563 4.75 -17.56 26.91
CA THR A 563 3.67 -17.97 27.84
C THR A 563 3.98 -19.25 28.60
N SER A 564 5.07 -19.94 28.26
CA SER A 564 5.41 -21.23 28.84
C SER A 564 6.69 -21.14 29.66
N ALA A 565 6.55 -21.21 30.99
CA ALA A 565 7.70 -21.35 31.89
C ALA A 565 8.53 -22.60 31.59
N TYR A 566 7.92 -23.66 31.02
CA TYR A 566 8.64 -24.83 30.56
C TYR A 566 9.50 -24.55 29.31
N ALA A 567 8.95 -23.83 28.32
CA ALA A 567 9.75 -23.40 27.17
C ALA A 567 10.92 -22.52 27.63
N CYS A 568 10.64 -21.55 28.52
CA CYS A 568 11.67 -20.69 29.09
C CYS A 568 12.70 -21.45 29.92
N GLU A 569 12.32 -22.50 30.67
CA GLU A 569 13.26 -23.35 31.39
C GLU A 569 14.32 -23.91 30.43
N VAL A 570 13.90 -24.44 29.27
CA VAL A 570 14.84 -24.91 28.24
C VAL A 570 15.73 -23.76 27.77
N MET A 571 15.18 -22.59 27.47
CA MET A 571 15.96 -21.43 27.01
C MET A 571 17.01 -21.00 28.03
N PHE A 572 16.63 -20.89 29.31
CA PHE A 572 17.51 -20.47 30.39
C PHE A 572 18.53 -21.55 30.75
N HIS A 573 18.15 -22.83 30.70
CA HIS A 573 19.08 -23.95 30.85
C HIS A 573 20.25 -23.82 29.86
N GLU A 574 19.95 -23.59 28.57
CA GLU A 574 21.00 -23.42 27.56
C GLU A 574 21.81 -22.13 27.75
N LEU A 575 21.18 -21.06 28.25
CA LEU A 575 21.91 -19.85 28.64
C LEU A 575 22.86 -20.11 29.82
N GLY A 576 22.52 -21.01 30.75
CA GLY A 576 23.41 -21.50 31.79
C GLY A 576 24.71 -22.07 31.22
N HIS A 577 24.59 -22.90 30.18
CA HIS A 577 25.76 -23.43 29.46
C HIS A 577 26.56 -22.35 28.72
N VAL A 578 25.89 -21.38 28.10
CA VAL A 578 26.55 -20.20 27.48
C VAL A 578 27.36 -19.42 28.51
N MET A 579 26.91 -19.36 29.76
CA MET A 579 27.62 -18.73 30.88
C MET A 579 28.72 -19.61 31.51
N GLY A 580 28.96 -20.82 30.98
CA GLY A 580 30.02 -21.72 31.45
C GLY A 580 29.62 -22.63 32.62
N TYR A 581 28.32 -22.73 32.91
CA TYR A 581 27.81 -23.63 33.93
C TYR A 581 27.47 -25.01 33.36
N SER A 582 27.66 -26.04 34.19
CA SER A 582 27.42 -27.46 33.89
C SER A 582 26.08 -27.92 34.47
N HIS A 583 25.68 -29.16 34.17
CA HIS A 583 24.49 -29.83 34.74
C HIS A 583 24.49 -29.95 36.27
N ASN A 584 25.64 -29.76 36.94
CA ASN A 584 25.73 -29.78 38.40
C ASN A 584 25.38 -28.44 39.06
N SER A 585 25.08 -27.41 38.28
CA SER A 585 24.86 -26.04 38.77
C SER A 585 23.40 -25.67 38.88
N ALA A 586 23.12 -24.57 39.60
CA ALA A 586 21.78 -23.99 39.67
C ALA A 586 21.28 -23.46 38.32
N PHE A 587 22.20 -23.18 37.39
CA PHE A 587 21.95 -22.44 36.14
C PHE A 587 21.47 -23.33 34.99
N THR A 588 21.48 -24.65 35.18
CA THR A 588 21.06 -25.63 34.18
C THR A 588 19.94 -26.52 34.75
N TYR A 589 20.24 -27.52 35.57
CA TYR A 589 19.26 -28.38 36.25
C TYR A 589 19.01 -27.95 37.71
N GLY A 590 18.82 -26.64 37.92
CA GLY A 590 18.56 -26.14 39.25
C GLY A 590 17.69 -24.89 39.28
N PRO A 591 17.53 -24.31 40.49
CA PRO A 591 16.51 -23.30 40.75
C PRO A 591 16.57 -22.08 39.85
N TRP A 592 17.76 -21.65 39.44
CA TRP A 592 17.90 -20.45 38.62
C TRP A 592 17.21 -20.62 37.26
N ALA A 593 17.42 -21.73 36.56
CA ALA A 593 16.79 -21.96 35.26
C ALA A 593 15.33 -22.45 35.40
N GLN A 594 15.06 -23.35 36.35
CA GLN A 594 13.80 -24.09 36.42
C GLN A 594 12.71 -23.41 37.24
N GLU A 595 13.07 -22.46 38.11
CA GLU A 595 12.11 -21.82 39.02
C GLU A 595 12.18 -20.29 39.01
N LEU A 596 13.37 -19.71 38.84
CA LEU A 596 13.56 -18.25 38.93
C LEU A 596 13.39 -17.58 37.56
N MET A 597 14.34 -17.80 36.65
CA MET A 597 14.43 -17.04 35.40
C MET A 597 13.28 -17.35 34.44
N ASN A 598 12.86 -18.61 34.37
CA ASN A 598 11.75 -19.01 33.51
C ASN A 598 10.43 -18.34 33.90
N ASN A 599 10.09 -18.33 35.19
CA ASN A 599 8.89 -17.69 35.71
C ASN A 599 9.02 -16.17 35.68
N PHE A 600 10.21 -15.63 35.98
CA PHE A 600 10.48 -14.20 35.89
C PHE A 600 10.20 -13.69 34.48
N TYR A 601 10.76 -14.34 33.46
CA TYR A 601 10.60 -13.93 32.07
C TYR A 601 9.13 -13.88 31.65
N VAL A 602 8.36 -14.93 31.94
CA VAL A 602 6.94 -14.99 31.57
C VAL A 602 6.11 -13.97 32.35
N LYS A 603 6.39 -13.78 33.65
CA LYS A 603 5.66 -12.84 34.52
C LYS A 603 5.89 -11.39 34.12
N HIS A 604 7.11 -11.05 33.72
CA HIS A 604 7.52 -9.68 33.37
C HIS A 604 7.45 -9.41 31.85
N LEU A 605 6.92 -10.31 31.03
CA LEU A 605 6.89 -10.17 29.57
C LEU A 605 6.29 -8.82 29.10
N LYS A 606 5.25 -8.33 29.79
CA LYS A 606 4.59 -7.05 29.45
C LYS A 606 5.48 -5.82 29.68
N GLU A 607 6.51 -5.93 30.49
CA GLU A 607 7.49 -4.88 30.75
C GLU A 607 8.58 -4.86 29.67
N MET A 608 8.81 -5.97 28.97
CA MET A 608 9.90 -6.14 28.00
C MET A 608 9.61 -5.53 26.61
N PRO A 609 10.62 -5.37 25.73
CA PRO A 609 10.46 -4.79 24.39
C PRO A 609 9.43 -5.52 23.52
N VAL A 610 9.47 -6.86 23.51
CA VAL A 610 8.60 -7.73 22.70
C VAL A 610 7.65 -8.48 23.61
N ASP A 611 6.43 -7.97 23.74
CA ASP A 611 5.50 -8.37 24.79
C ASP A 611 4.34 -9.26 24.32
N SER A 612 4.32 -9.64 23.04
CA SER A 612 3.28 -10.48 22.44
C SER A 612 3.89 -11.37 21.36
N MET A 613 3.38 -12.60 21.26
CA MET A 613 3.71 -13.51 20.17
C MET A 613 3.00 -13.13 18.85
N GLU A 614 1.97 -12.28 18.92
CA GLU A 614 1.15 -11.86 17.78
C GLU A 614 1.93 -11.03 16.76
N TYR A 615 3.02 -10.37 17.16
CA TYR A 615 3.85 -9.60 16.24
C TYR A 615 4.47 -10.46 15.14
N LEU A 616 4.77 -11.74 15.44
CA LEU A 616 5.41 -12.66 14.50
C LEU A 616 4.46 -13.73 13.95
N ASP A 617 3.43 -14.09 14.72
CA ASP A 617 2.47 -15.16 14.40
C ASP A 617 3.12 -16.45 13.87
N SER A 618 4.29 -16.81 14.41
CA SER A 618 5.13 -17.88 13.87
C SER A 618 4.44 -19.25 13.84
N LYS A 619 3.46 -19.48 14.72
CA LYS A 619 2.72 -20.75 14.78
C LYS A 619 1.85 -21.01 13.54
N ASN A 620 1.37 -19.95 12.88
CA ASN A 620 0.55 -20.05 11.68
C ASN A 620 1.38 -19.89 10.40
N ASN A 621 2.69 -19.71 10.52
CA ASN A 621 3.58 -19.53 9.38
C ASN A 621 3.73 -20.85 8.59
N PRO A 622 3.61 -20.84 7.24
CA PRO A 622 3.69 -22.06 6.43
C PRO A 622 5.09 -22.66 6.33
N HIS A 623 6.14 -21.92 6.71
CA HIS A 623 7.54 -22.36 6.65
C HIS A 623 8.04 -23.01 7.95
N ILE A 624 7.16 -23.34 8.89
CA ILE A 624 7.51 -24.16 10.06
C ILE A 624 7.74 -25.63 9.68
N TYR A 625 8.45 -26.39 10.52
CA TYR A 625 8.57 -27.83 10.36
C TYR A 625 7.34 -28.55 10.93
N ALA A 626 6.66 -29.33 10.08
CA ALA A 626 5.41 -30.03 10.41
C ALA A 626 5.58 -31.16 11.45
N SER A 627 6.79 -31.71 11.60
CA SER A 627 7.08 -32.87 12.44
C SER A 627 8.41 -32.74 13.17
N GLN A 628 8.46 -31.86 14.16
CA GLN A 628 9.31 -32.13 15.31
C GLN A 628 8.48 -33.06 16.22
N PRO A 629 8.93 -34.29 16.55
CA PRO A 629 8.15 -35.22 17.37
C PRO A 629 7.62 -34.49 18.61
N LYS A 630 6.28 -34.47 18.75
CA LYS A 630 5.60 -33.84 19.89
C LYS A 630 6.24 -34.41 21.17
N SER A 631 6.72 -33.50 22.01
CA SER A 631 7.26 -33.70 23.36
C SER A 631 7.08 -35.12 23.91
N LEU A 632 8.19 -35.74 24.31
CA LEU A 632 8.19 -36.89 25.22
C LEU A 632 7.16 -36.66 26.32
N LYS A 633 6.27 -37.63 26.49
CA LYS A 633 5.30 -37.68 27.59
C LYS A 633 6.03 -37.40 28.90
N THR A 634 5.33 -36.67 29.77
CA THR A 634 5.64 -36.24 31.14
C THR A 634 6.10 -37.36 32.11
N GLY A 635 7.16 -38.08 31.79
CA GLY A 635 7.65 -39.19 32.62
C GLY A 635 9.01 -39.78 32.28
N ALA A 636 9.81 -39.15 31.40
CA ALA A 636 11.18 -39.61 31.20
C ALA A 636 12.09 -38.99 32.27
N SER A 637 12.54 -39.83 33.20
CA SER A 637 13.78 -39.60 33.95
C SER A 637 14.86 -39.15 32.97
N PHE A 638 15.34 -37.92 33.11
CA PHE A 638 16.55 -37.46 32.42
C PHE A 638 17.67 -38.46 32.73
N CYS A 639 18.37 -38.97 31.71
CA CYS A 639 19.52 -39.85 31.92
C CYS A 639 20.61 -39.08 32.67
N MET A 640 21.18 -39.75 33.69
CA MET A 640 22.41 -39.35 34.38
C MET A 640 23.60 -39.24 33.42
#